data_AF-G4MLV0-F1
#
_entry.id   AF-G4MLV0-F1
#
_cell.length_a   1.000
_cell.length_b   1.000
_cell.length_c   1.000
_cell.angle_alpha   90.00
_cell.angle_beta   90.00
_cell.angle_gamma   90.00
#
_symmetry.space_group_name_H-M   'P 1'
#
loop_
_entity.id
_entity.type
_entity.pdbx_description
1 polymer ?
#
loop_
_entity_poly.entity_id
_entity_poly.type
_entity_poly.pdbx_seq_one_letter_code
_entity_poly.pdbx_strand_id
1 'polypeptide(L)'
;MAACSACESRGIPKCAVSPQDSSRCVECLRSNRSGCDVLEISPAQFRKIGQQHAKLEEELEAAEEARRRADEKVRLADAKVERLRKQKKMWFEKMMRAVSRGIDDLEELDRVEREEAEQEERRRSAEVLPEVSLESLLPDSNFLWDSTFPMGPLNPSLLDEMNVLAQHSVDPTPDSTGGAVPGNPGGG
;
A
#
# COMPACT_ATOMS: atom_id res chain seq x y z
N MET A 1 -48.67 16.57 -10.91
CA MET A 1 -47.25 16.19 -10.91
C MET A 1 -46.56 16.90 -9.77
N ALA A 2 -45.51 16.29 -9.19
CA ALA A 2 -44.64 16.97 -8.24
C ALA A 2 -44.01 18.22 -8.88
N ALA A 3 -43.52 19.15 -8.07
CA ALA A 3 -42.77 20.28 -8.57
C ALA A 3 -41.44 19.81 -9.18
N CYS A 4 -41.00 20.45 -10.27
CA CYS A 4 -39.65 20.30 -10.78
C CYS A 4 -38.67 21.04 -9.85
N SER A 5 -37.38 20.71 -9.88
CA SER A 5 -36.37 21.29 -8.95
C SER A 5 -36.34 22.82 -9.01
N ALA A 6 -36.54 23.39 -10.21
CA ALA A 6 -36.59 24.84 -10.42
C ALA A 6 -37.87 25.51 -9.86
N CYS A 7 -38.99 24.79 -9.81
CA CYS A 7 -40.23 25.28 -9.22
C CYS A 7 -40.22 25.10 -7.70
N GLU A 8 -39.66 23.99 -7.22
CA GLU A 8 -39.43 23.73 -5.80
C GLU A 8 -38.53 24.80 -5.18
N SER A 9 -37.43 25.17 -5.84
CA SER A 9 -36.55 26.27 -5.39
C SER A 9 -37.23 27.64 -5.33
N ARG A 10 -38.41 27.79 -5.98
CA ARG A 10 -39.21 29.04 -5.98
C ARG A 10 -40.43 28.96 -5.06
N GLY A 11 -40.57 27.87 -4.30
CA GLY A 11 -41.72 27.65 -3.42
C GLY A 11 -43.02 27.34 -4.16
N ILE A 12 -42.94 26.88 -5.42
CA ILE A 12 -44.11 26.49 -6.21
C ILE A 12 -44.35 24.99 -6.00
N PRO A 13 -45.44 24.57 -5.34
CA PRO A 13 -45.59 23.20 -4.87
C PRO A 13 -46.00 22.19 -5.95
N LYS A 14 -46.48 22.66 -7.12
CA LYS A 14 -46.97 21.80 -8.20
C LYS A 14 -46.61 22.38 -9.56
N CYS A 15 -46.12 21.52 -10.45
CA CYS A 15 -45.94 21.86 -11.85
C CYS A 15 -47.11 21.35 -12.69
N ALA A 16 -47.63 22.21 -13.56
CA ALA A 16 -48.53 21.82 -14.63
C ALA A 16 -47.73 21.60 -15.91
N VAL A 17 -47.99 20.49 -16.61
CA VAL A 17 -47.36 20.16 -17.90
C VAL A 17 -48.48 20.01 -18.92
N SER A 18 -48.28 20.55 -20.13
CA SER A 18 -49.26 20.37 -21.20
C SER A 18 -49.27 18.90 -21.65
N PRO A 19 -50.45 18.28 -21.88
CA PRO A 19 -50.55 16.94 -22.45
C PRO A 19 -49.98 16.81 -23.87
N GLN A 20 -49.72 17.93 -24.55
CA GLN A 20 -49.30 18.01 -25.96
C GLN A 20 -47.77 18.13 -26.10
N ASP A 21 -47.00 17.41 -25.28
CA ASP A 21 -45.55 17.25 -25.40
C ASP A 21 -44.66 18.49 -25.13
N SER A 22 -45.01 19.31 -24.16
CA SER A 22 -44.00 20.24 -23.62
C SER A 22 -43.04 19.50 -22.70
N SER A 23 -41.76 19.42 -23.07
CA SER A 23 -40.67 18.92 -22.21
C SER A 23 -40.46 19.73 -20.93
N ARG A 24 -41.22 20.82 -20.76
CA ARG A 24 -41.11 21.79 -19.67
C ARG A 24 -42.48 22.05 -19.04
N CYS A 25 -42.51 22.26 -17.73
CA CYS A 25 -43.71 22.74 -17.06
C CYS A 25 -44.05 24.17 -17.50
N VAL A 26 -45.32 24.55 -17.34
CA VAL A 26 -45.85 25.86 -17.73
C VAL A 26 -45.08 27.00 -17.10
N GLU A 27 -44.66 26.85 -15.83
CA GLU A 27 -43.91 27.88 -15.13
C GLU A 27 -42.49 28.04 -15.70
N CYS A 28 -41.78 26.94 -15.94
CA CYS A 28 -40.45 26.99 -16.56
C CYS A 28 -40.51 27.52 -18.00
N LEU A 29 -41.58 27.23 -18.75
CA LEU A 29 -41.84 27.83 -20.06
C LEU A 29 -42.02 29.35 -19.95
N ARG A 30 -42.89 29.82 -19.03
CA ARG A 30 -43.15 31.26 -18.81
C ARG A 30 -41.88 32.02 -18.42
N SER A 31 -41.03 31.42 -17.58
CA SER A 31 -39.76 32.02 -17.18
C SER A 31 -38.62 31.81 -18.19
N ASN A 32 -38.92 31.25 -19.37
CA ASN A 32 -37.95 30.85 -20.39
C ASN A 32 -36.71 30.10 -19.88
N ARG A 33 -36.85 29.31 -18.80
CA ARG A 33 -35.76 28.55 -18.19
C ARG A 33 -35.56 27.18 -18.87
N SER A 34 -34.36 26.91 -19.36
CA SER A 34 -33.95 25.57 -19.81
C SER A 34 -33.73 24.62 -18.62
N GLY A 35 -33.90 23.30 -18.84
CA GLY A 35 -33.62 22.28 -17.83
C GLY A 35 -34.75 22.05 -16.82
N CYS A 36 -36.00 22.01 -17.28
CA CYS A 36 -37.10 21.54 -16.45
C CYS A 36 -37.04 20.01 -16.35
N ASP A 37 -36.86 19.48 -15.15
CA ASP A 37 -36.74 18.05 -14.83
C ASP A 37 -38.08 17.41 -14.46
N VAL A 38 -39.21 18.04 -14.81
CA VAL A 38 -40.55 17.55 -14.49
C VAL A 38 -40.91 16.22 -15.15
N LEU A 39 -40.20 15.85 -16.24
CA LEU A 39 -40.34 14.59 -16.97
C LEU A 39 -39.20 13.62 -16.70
N GLU A 40 -38.39 13.88 -15.66
CA GLU A 40 -37.19 13.09 -15.30
C GLU A 40 -36.20 12.92 -16.48
N ILE A 41 -35.18 12.09 -16.30
CA ILE A 41 -34.18 11.81 -17.33
C ILE A 41 -34.80 10.89 -18.39
N SER A 42 -34.74 11.29 -19.66
CA SER A 42 -35.27 10.46 -20.75
C SER A 42 -34.46 9.17 -20.95
N PRO A 43 -35.08 8.09 -21.46
CA PRO A 43 -34.36 6.85 -21.79
C PRO A 43 -33.18 7.04 -22.75
N ALA A 44 -33.26 8.03 -23.64
CA ALA A 44 -32.15 8.38 -24.54
C ALA A 44 -30.97 9.03 -23.80
N GLN A 45 -31.24 9.86 -22.79
CA GLN A 45 -30.20 10.41 -21.92
C GLN A 45 -29.57 9.32 -21.05
N PHE A 46 -30.37 8.40 -20.50
CA PHE A 46 -29.83 7.24 -19.77
C PHE A 46 -28.88 6.40 -20.61
N ARG A 47 -29.24 6.10 -21.87
CA ARG A 47 -28.34 5.38 -22.78
C ARG A 47 -27.02 6.12 -23.02
N LYS A 48 -27.07 7.45 -23.19
CA LYS A 48 -25.85 8.26 -23.34
C LYS A 48 -24.99 8.23 -22.08
N ILE A 49 -25.60 8.32 -20.89
CA ILE A 49 -24.89 8.22 -19.62
C ILE A 49 -24.24 6.83 -19.48
N GLY A 50 -24.96 5.76 -19.77
CA GLY A 50 -24.42 4.40 -19.74
C GLY A 50 -23.26 4.19 -20.72
N GLN A 51 -23.33 4.76 -21.93
CA GLN A 51 -22.22 4.72 -22.89
C GLN A 51 -20.98 5.47 -22.38
N GLN A 52 -21.17 6.65 -21.78
CA GLN A 52 -20.07 7.41 -21.19
C GLN A 52 -19.47 6.68 -20.00
N HIS A 53 -20.29 6.05 -19.16
CA HIS A 53 -19.84 5.26 -18.03
C HIS A 53 -18.97 4.08 -18.49
N ALA A 54 -19.46 3.29 -19.45
CA ALA A 54 -18.72 2.15 -19.99
C ALA A 54 -17.38 2.58 -20.61
N LYS A 55 -17.36 3.72 -21.31
CA LYS A 55 -16.12 4.28 -21.86
C LYS A 55 -15.12 4.67 -20.76
N LEU A 56 -15.59 5.31 -19.69
CA LEU A 56 -14.74 5.70 -18.57
C LEU A 56 -14.24 4.49 -17.78
N GLU A 57 -15.05 3.44 -17.63
CA GLU A 57 -14.62 2.18 -17.00
C GLU A 57 -13.49 1.53 -17.80
N GLU A 58 -13.62 1.45 -19.13
CA GLU A 58 -12.58 0.92 -20.01
C GLU A 58 -11.29 1.74 -19.94
N GLU A 59 -11.40 3.08 -19.98
CA GLU A 59 -10.24 3.98 -19.84
C GLU A 59 -9.56 3.85 -18.47
N LEU A 60 -10.34 3.70 -17.40
CA LEU A 60 -9.82 3.50 -16.06
C LEU A 60 -9.07 2.17 -15.95
N GLU A 61 -9.67 1.08 -16.43
CA GLU A 61 -9.03 -0.24 -16.40
C GLU A 61 -7.70 -0.24 -17.18
N ALA A 62 -7.69 0.36 -18.37
CA ALA A 62 -6.46 0.51 -19.16
C ALA A 62 -5.39 1.35 -18.45
N ALA A 63 -5.79 2.45 -17.79
CA ALA A 63 -4.88 3.29 -17.02
C ALA A 63 -4.31 2.57 -15.79
N GLU A 64 -5.13 1.77 -15.10
CA GLU A 64 -4.68 0.96 -13.97
C GLU A 64 -3.70 -0.14 -14.39
N GLU A 65 -3.95 -0.81 -15.52
CA GLU A 65 -3.02 -1.80 -16.05
C GLU A 65 -1.69 -1.16 -16.47
N ALA A 66 -1.75 0.02 -17.10
CA ALA A 66 -0.57 0.80 -17.43
C ALA A 66 0.23 1.19 -16.19
N ARG A 67 -0.46 1.59 -15.11
CA ARG A 67 0.17 1.86 -13.79
C ARG A 67 0.88 0.62 -13.25
N ARG A 68 0.20 -0.54 -13.23
CA ARG A 68 0.82 -1.80 -12.75
C ARG A 68 2.09 -2.16 -13.54
N ARG A 69 2.09 -1.98 -14.86
CA ARG A 69 3.27 -2.19 -15.70
C ARG A 69 4.39 -1.19 -15.42
N ALA A 70 4.06 0.04 -15.07
CA ALA A 70 5.04 1.05 -14.68
C ALA A 70 5.65 0.72 -13.31
N ASP A 71 4.83 0.33 -12.33
CA ASP A 71 5.27 -0.05 -10.99
C ASP A 71 6.25 -1.23 -11.06
N GLU A 72 5.99 -2.23 -11.90
CA GLU A 72 6.93 -3.35 -12.10
C GLU A 72 8.28 -2.87 -12.63
N LYS A 73 8.30 -1.93 -13.59
CA LYS A 73 9.55 -1.35 -14.09
C LYS A 73 10.30 -0.58 -13.01
N VAL A 74 9.58 0.15 -12.16
CA VAL A 74 10.16 0.85 -11.00
C VAL A 74 10.80 -0.16 -10.05
N ARG A 75 10.10 -1.25 -9.69
CA ARG A 75 10.65 -2.31 -8.85
C ARG A 75 11.93 -2.91 -9.41
N LEU A 76 11.98 -3.17 -10.71
CA LEU A 76 13.18 -3.69 -11.38
C LEU A 76 14.33 -2.68 -11.36
N ALA A 77 14.02 -1.39 -11.54
CA ALA A 77 15.01 -0.32 -11.45
C ALA A 77 15.56 -0.18 -10.03
N ASP A 78 14.70 -0.22 -9.01
CA ASP A 78 15.08 -0.16 -7.60
C ASP A 78 15.97 -1.34 -7.22
N ALA A 79 15.63 -2.56 -7.67
CA ALA A 79 16.48 -3.72 -7.46
C ALA A 79 17.88 -3.56 -8.09
N LYS A 80 17.97 -2.90 -9.26
CA LYS A 80 19.26 -2.57 -9.88
C LYS A 80 20.02 -1.52 -9.07
N VAL A 81 19.33 -0.48 -8.59
CA VAL A 81 19.93 0.56 -7.73
C VAL A 81 20.50 -0.06 -6.45
N GLU A 82 19.77 -0.96 -5.79
CA GLU A 82 20.24 -1.65 -4.59
C GLU A 82 21.47 -2.51 -4.86
N ARG A 83 21.51 -3.25 -5.98
CA ARG A 83 22.72 -3.99 -6.37
C ARG A 83 23.92 -3.07 -6.57
N LEU A 84 23.73 -1.94 -7.27
CA LEU A 84 24.79 -0.97 -7.51
C LEU A 84 25.25 -0.30 -6.20
N ARG A 85 24.34 -0.02 -5.26
CA ARG A 85 24.68 0.51 -3.93
C ARG A 85 25.58 -0.47 -3.16
N LYS A 86 25.24 -1.77 -3.17
CA LYS A 86 26.06 -2.82 -2.55
C LYS A 86 27.43 -2.93 -3.19
N GLN A 87 27.49 -2.96 -4.53
CA GLN A 87 28.75 -3.00 -5.27
C GLN A 87 29.61 -1.77 -4.97
N LYS A 88 29.02 -0.56 -4.98
CA LYS A 88 29.72 0.68 -4.64
C LYS A 88 30.32 0.60 -3.23
N LYS A 89 29.55 0.13 -2.25
CA LYS A 89 30.04 -0.04 -0.87
C LYS A 89 31.20 -1.03 -0.80
N MET A 90 31.05 -2.20 -1.42
CA MET A 90 32.10 -3.24 -1.46
C MET A 90 33.39 -2.73 -2.11
N TRP A 91 33.28 -2.06 -3.27
CA TRP A 91 34.43 -1.48 -3.96
C TRP A 91 35.09 -0.37 -3.15
N PHE A 92 34.29 0.47 -2.49
CA PHE A 92 34.82 1.51 -1.61
C PHE A 92 35.57 0.92 -0.42
N GLU A 93 35.04 -0.13 0.20
CA GLU A 93 35.75 -0.84 1.28
C GLU A 93 37.04 -1.50 0.79
N LYS A 94 37.02 -2.18 -0.37
CA LYS A 94 38.24 -2.75 -0.97
C LYS A 94 39.29 -1.68 -1.23
N MET A 95 38.89 -0.55 -1.82
CA MET A 95 39.78 0.59 -2.04
C MET A 95 40.39 1.11 -0.73
N MET A 96 39.58 1.30 0.31
CA MET A 96 40.07 1.77 1.61
C MET A 96 41.05 0.79 2.27
N ARG A 97 40.85 -0.52 2.12
CA ARG A 97 41.79 -1.54 2.59
C ARG A 97 43.10 -1.54 1.79
N ALA A 98 43.02 -1.44 0.46
CA ALA A 98 44.19 -1.33 -0.42
C ALA A 98 45.06 -0.13 -0.01
N VAL A 99 44.43 1.04 0.13
CA VAL A 99 45.08 2.28 0.57
C VAL A 99 45.70 2.13 1.96
N SER A 100 45.00 1.51 2.91
CA SER A 100 45.52 1.30 4.27
C SER A 100 46.73 0.36 4.32
N ARG A 101 46.82 -0.57 3.37
CA ARG A 101 47.94 -1.52 3.22
C ARG A 101 49.04 -1.02 2.27
N GLY A 102 48.84 0.12 1.61
CA GLY A 102 49.76 0.63 0.59
C GLY A 102 49.83 -0.21 -0.67
N ILE A 103 48.82 -1.05 -0.93
CA ILE A 103 48.71 -1.91 -2.11
C ILE A 103 47.93 -1.13 -3.17
N ASP A 104 48.53 -0.94 -4.34
CA ASP A 104 47.94 -0.27 -5.50
C ASP A 104 47.35 -1.25 -6.53
N ASP A 105 47.70 -2.54 -6.45
CA ASP A 105 47.15 -3.60 -7.28
C ASP A 105 45.98 -4.37 -6.63
N LEU A 106 44.89 -4.54 -7.38
CA LEU A 106 43.67 -5.20 -6.91
C LEU A 106 43.80 -6.73 -6.85
N GLU A 107 44.58 -7.34 -7.74
CA GLU A 107 44.78 -8.79 -7.77
C GLU A 107 45.64 -9.24 -6.57
N GLU A 108 46.64 -8.45 -6.22
CA GLU A 108 47.41 -8.62 -5.00
C GLU A 108 46.54 -8.53 -3.73
N LEU A 109 45.61 -7.57 -3.66
CA LEU A 109 44.68 -7.47 -2.51
C LEU A 109 43.75 -8.68 -2.41
N ASP A 110 43.17 -9.14 -3.52
CA ASP A 110 42.28 -10.31 -3.53
C ASP A 110 43.02 -11.62 -3.20
N ARG A 111 44.32 -11.71 -3.53
CA ARG A 111 45.18 -12.83 -3.13
C ARG A 111 45.41 -12.84 -1.62
N VAL A 112 45.77 -11.69 -1.05
CA VAL A 112 45.97 -11.52 0.39
C VAL A 112 44.69 -11.81 1.18
N GLU A 113 43.53 -11.34 0.70
CA GLU A 113 42.24 -11.57 1.37
C GLU A 113 41.85 -13.06 1.41
N ARG A 114 42.17 -13.83 0.35
CA ARG A 114 41.98 -15.29 0.34
C ARG A 114 42.88 -16.00 1.33
N GLU A 115 44.16 -15.61 1.37
CA GLU A 115 45.13 -16.20 2.31
C GLU A 115 44.76 -15.89 3.78
N GLU A 116 44.32 -14.66 4.08
CA GLU A 116 43.84 -14.25 5.40
C GLU A 116 42.55 -14.99 5.81
N ALA A 117 41.60 -15.17 4.89
CA ALA A 117 40.35 -15.88 5.15
C ALA A 117 40.58 -17.37 5.46
N GLU A 118 41.47 -18.04 4.72
CA GLU A 118 41.85 -19.43 4.97
C GLU A 118 42.57 -19.59 6.32
N GLN A 119 43.42 -18.63 6.69
CA GLN A 119 44.06 -18.61 8.01
C GLN A 119 43.05 -18.38 9.13
N GLU A 120 42.09 -17.48 8.96
CA GLU A 120 41.05 -17.22 9.95
C GLU A 120 40.10 -18.41 10.10
N GLU A 121 39.71 -19.06 9.00
CA GLU A 121 38.93 -20.30 9.04
C GLU A 121 39.70 -21.39 9.79
N ARG A 122 40.99 -21.58 9.48
CA ARG A 122 41.85 -22.53 10.20
C ARG A 122 41.96 -22.22 11.69
N ARG A 123 42.01 -20.94 12.07
CA ARG A 123 42.00 -20.50 13.48
C ARG A 123 40.66 -20.79 14.13
N ARG A 124 39.54 -20.45 13.49
CA ARG A 124 38.18 -20.73 14.01
C ARG A 124 37.89 -22.22 14.13
N SER A 125 38.38 -23.04 13.21
CA SER A 125 38.29 -24.51 13.29
C SER A 125 39.24 -25.10 14.34
N ALA A 126 40.38 -24.47 14.61
CA ALA A 126 41.28 -24.86 15.69
C ALA A 126 40.78 -24.41 17.08
N GLU A 127 39.91 -23.40 17.13
CA GLU A 127 39.27 -22.86 18.35
C GLU A 127 37.91 -23.53 18.66
N VAL A 128 37.66 -24.73 18.12
CA VAL A 128 36.52 -25.56 18.53
C VAL A 128 36.82 -26.10 19.94
N LEU A 129 36.22 -25.47 20.94
CA LEU A 129 36.16 -25.92 22.33
C LEU A 129 35.59 -27.35 22.43
N PRO A 130 35.99 -28.14 23.45
CA PRO A 130 35.59 -29.55 23.54
C PRO A 130 34.07 -29.70 23.54
N GLU A 131 33.62 -30.67 22.75
CA GLU A 131 32.24 -31.07 22.52
C GLU A 131 31.52 -31.33 23.86
N VAL A 132 30.79 -30.33 24.37
CA VAL A 132 29.83 -30.56 25.44
C VAL A 132 28.64 -31.30 24.84
N SER A 133 28.65 -32.62 24.97
CA SER A 133 27.57 -33.49 24.47
C SER A 133 26.23 -33.09 25.10
N LEU A 134 25.26 -32.79 24.24
CA LEU A 134 23.91 -32.37 24.57
C LEU A 134 23.14 -33.42 25.41
N GLU A 135 23.59 -34.67 25.42
CA GLU A 135 23.08 -35.75 26.28
C GLU A 135 23.35 -35.55 27.77
N SER A 136 24.35 -34.73 28.13
CA SER A 136 24.65 -34.40 29.53
C SER A 136 23.84 -33.24 30.10
N LEU A 137 23.06 -32.54 29.26
CA LEU A 137 22.21 -31.40 29.63
C LEU A 137 20.72 -31.72 29.67
N LEU A 138 20.32 -32.93 29.26
CA LEU A 138 18.93 -33.38 29.32
C LEU A 138 18.69 -34.16 30.63
N PRO A 139 17.70 -33.79 31.45
CA PRO A 139 17.32 -34.60 32.60
C PRO A 139 16.86 -35.98 32.14
N ASP A 140 17.25 -37.03 32.87
CA ASP A 140 16.86 -38.42 32.62
C ASP A 140 15.36 -38.53 32.30
N SER A 141 15.03 -39.43 31.37
CA SER A 141 13.74 -39.64 30.67
C SER A 141 12.48 -39.87 31.53
N ASN A 142 12.54 -39.63 32.84
CA ASN A 142 11.42 -39.56 33.77
C ASN A 142 10.91 -38.13 34.00
N PHE A 143 11.45 -37.11 33.28
CA PHE A 143 10.95 -35.75 33.35
C PHE A 143 9.57 -35.64 32.67
N LEU A 144 8.50 -35.81 33.45
CA LEU A 144 7.11 -35.77 33.00
C LEU A 144 6.69 -34.32 32.72
N TRP A 145 6.98 -33.85 31.49
CA TRP A 145 6.67 -32.50 30.99
C TRP A 145 5.22 -32.05 31.25
N ASP A 146 4.29 -33.02 31.31
CA ASP A 146 2.85 -32.80 31.46
C ASP A 146 2.41 -32.37 32.88
N SER A 147 3.28 -32.52 33.89
CA SER A 147 2.98 -32.11 35.27
C SER A 147 3.53 -30.73 35.65
N THR A 148 4.54 -30.23 34.93
CA THR A 148 5.13 -28.91 35.20
C THR A 148 4.43 -27.79 34.45
N PHE A 149 3.91 -28.08 33.25
CA PHE A 149 3.13 -27.14 32.45
C PHE A 149 1.83 -27.81 32.00
N PRO A 150 0.76 -27.76 32.82
CA PRO A 150 -0.55 -28.19 32.37
C PRO A 150 -1.01 -27.22 31.27
N MET A 151 -0.80 -27.62 30.01
CA MET A 151 -1.31 -26.90 28.85
C MET A 151 -2.82 -27.08 28.82
N GLY A 152 -3.54 -26.20 29.52
CA GLY A 152 -4.98 -26.06 29.36
C GLY A 152 -5.35 -25.81 27.88
N PRO A 153 -6.59 -26.10 27.46
CA PRO A 153 -6.99 -25.95 26.06
C PRO A 153 -6.66 -24.53 25.60
N LEU A 154 -5.85 -24.43 24.55
CA LEU A 154 -5.37 -23.18 24.00
C LEU A 154 -6.57 -22.26 23.73
N ASN A 155 -6.64 -21.16 24.49
CA ASN A 155 -7.70 -20.18 24.31
C ASN A 155 -7.51 -19.53 22.92
N PRO A 156 -8.52 -19.59 22.02
CA PRO A 156 -8.43 -18.99 20.69
C PRO A 156 -8.05 -17.51 20.71
N SER A 157 -8.30 -16.78 21.80
CA SER A 157 -7.96 -15.34 21.90
C SER A 157 -6.46 -15.05 22.02
N LEU A 158 -5.62 -16.02 22.40
CA LEU A 158 -4.16 -15.81 22.51
C LEU A 158 -3.43 -15.99 21.17
N LEU A 159 -4.05 -16.69 20.21
CA LEU A 159 -3.52 -16.76 18.85
C LEU A 159 -3.69 -15.42 18.12
N ASP A 160 -4.71 -14.63 18.48
CA ASP A 160 -4.88 -13.28 17.94
C ASP A 160 -3.79 -12.32 18.44
N GLU A 161 -3.30 -12.45 19.68
CA GLU A 161 -2.18 -11.63 20.19
C GLU A 161 -0.85 -11.96 19.49
N MET A 162 -0.58 -13.23 19.16
CA MET A 162 0.59 -13.60 18.36
C MET A 162 0.49 -13.12 16.89
N ASN A 163 -0.73 -12.88 16.40
CA ASN A 163 -0.99 -12.34 15.07
C ASN A 163 -0.83 -10.80 14.99
N VAL A 164 -0.79 -10.10 16.14
CA VAL A 164 -0.52 -8.64 16.19
C VAL A 164 0.94 -8.32 15.87
N LEU A 165 1.90 -9.22 16.17
CA LEU A 165 3.31 -9.01 15.81
C LEU A 165 3.60 -9.20 14.31
N ALA A 166 2.71 -9.86 13.57
CA ALA A 166 2.88 -10.09 12.13
C ALA A 166 2.24 -9.00 11.24
N GLN A 167 1.45 -8.07 11.80
CA GLN A 167 0.66 -7.10 11.02
C GLN A 167 1.23 -5.66 11.00
N HIS A 168 2.37 -5.38 11.65
CA HIS A 168 3.04 -4.08 11.57
C HIS A 168 4.07 -4.01 10.43
N SER A 169 3.60 -4.21 9.21
CA SER A 169 4.16 -3.71 7.94
C SER A 169 3.10 -4.04 6.89
N VAL A 170 2.30 -3.14 6.33
CA VAL A 170 2.50 -1.76 5.86
C VAL A 170 1.09 -1.14 5.74
N ASP A 171 0.92 0.15 6.03
CA ASP A 171 -0.36 0.87 5.94
C ASP A 171 -1.03 0.82 4.54
N PRO A 172 -2.37 0.85 4.50
CA PRO A 172 -3.09 1.55 3.44
C PRO A 172 -4.01 2.64 4.03
N THR A 173 -3.81 3.89 3.60
CA THR A 173 -4.78 5.01 3.73
C THR A 173 -6.10 4.68 2.99
N PRO A 174 -7.30 5.20 3.36
CA PRO A 174 -7.74 6.53 2.89
C PRO A 174 -8.84 7.29 3.70
N ASP A 175 -8.90 8.61 3.41
CA ASP A 175 -10.04 9.55 3.28
C ASP A 175 -11.14 9.79 4.36
N SER A 176 -11.42 11.09 4.54
CA SER A 176 -12.75 11.73 4.36
C SER A 176 -13.35 12.51 5.55
N THR A 177 -13.33 13.83 5.41
CA THR A 177 -14.44 14.81 5.54
C THR A 177 -15.28 14.93 6.83
N GLY A 178 -15.28 16.14 7.42
CA GLY A 178 -16.37 16.63 8.29
C GLY A 178 -15.96 17.84 9.15
N GLY A 179 -16.38 19.04 8.76
CA GLY A 179 -15.87 20.31 9.29
C GLY A 179 -16.53 20.87 10.55
N ALA A 180 -15.99 22.02 11.02
CA ALA A 180 -16.71 23.19 11.53
C ALA A 180 -15.71 24.29 11.95
N VAL A 181 -15.92 25.50 11.44
CA VAL A 181 -15.27 26.79 11.81
C VAL A 181 -15.86 27.26 13.16
N PRO A 182 -15.10 27.80 14.14
CA PRO A 182 -14.67 29.22 14.21
C PRO A 182 -13.24 29.37 14.79
N GLY A 183 -12.54 30.49 14.80
CA GLY A 183 -12.75 31.88 14.43
C GLY A 183 -11.41 32.59 14.67
N ASN A 184 -11.18 33.68 13.95
CA ASN A 184 -9.98 34.52 14.03
C ASN A 184 -9.84 35.16 15.43
N PRO A 185 -8.61 35.42 15.91
CA PRO A 185 -8.20 36.82 15.96
C PRO A 185 -6.74 37.06 15.52
N GLY A 186 -6.52 38.19 14.87
CA GLY A 186 -5.27 38.54 14.19
C GLY A 186 -4.12 39.00 15.09
N GLY A 187 -3.08 39.48 14.42
CA GLY A 187 -1.95 40.19 15.03
C GLY A 187 -0.67 40.03 14.21
N GLY A 188 -0.41 40.97 13.31
CA GLY A 188 0.80 41.11 12.49
C GLY A 188 0.66 42.23 11.49
#